data_AF-A0A9X3Z0E7-F1
#
_entry.id   AF-A0A9X3Z0E7-F1
#
_cell.length_a   1.000
_cell.length_b   1.000
_cell.length_c   1.000
_cell.angle_alpha   90.00
_cell.angle_beta   90.00
_cell.angle_gamma   90.00
#
_symmetry.space_group_name_H-M   'P 1'
#
loop_
_entity.id
_entity.type
_entity.pdbx_description
1 polymer ?
#
loop_
_entity_poly.entity_id
_entity_poly.type
_entity_poly.pdbx_seq_one_letter_code
_entity_poly.pdbx_strand_id
1 'polypeptide(L)' 'KGLTPYEFICKQWTSEPERFKVDPIHLMPGLNS' A
#
# COMPACT_ATOMS: atom_id res chain seq x y z
N LYS A 1 7.30 23.23 -8.24
CA LYS A 1 7.45 22.80 -6.83
C LYS A 1 6.85 21.41 -6.74
N GLY A 2 7.66 20.40 -6.42
CA GLY A 2 7.17 19.02 -6.28
C GLY A 2 6.39 18.84 -4.97
N LEU A 3 5.61 17.77 -4.87
CA LEU A 3 5.00 17.36 -3.61
C LEU A 3 6.13 16.95 -2.65
N THR A 4 6.00 17.34 -1.38
CA THR A 4 6.84 16.75 -0.33
C THR A 4 6.57 15.24 -0.25
N PRO A 5 7.51 14.44 0.25
CA PRO A 5 7.30 13.00 0.43
C PRO A 5 6.01 12.68 1.20
N TYR A 6 5.68 13.48 2.21
CA TYR A 6 4.45 13.33 3.00
C TYR A 6 3.20 13.56 2.15
N GLU A 7 3.14 14.67 1.41
CA GLU A 7 1.98 14.98 0.57
C GLU A 7 1.78 13.96 -0.54
N PHE A 8 2.87 13.43 -1.09
CA PHE A 8 2.81 12.34 -2.06
C PHE A 8 2.15 11.10 -1.45
N ILE A 9 2.59 10.67 -0.27
CA ILE A 9 2.02 9.50 0.42
C ILE A 9 0.54 9.72 0.76
N CYS A 10 0.16 10.87 1.33
CA CYS A 10 -1.23 11.17 1.66
C CYS A 10 -2.13 11.17 0.42
N LYS A 11 -1.66 11.77 -0.68
CA LYS A 11 -2.38 11.77 -1.96
C LYS A 11 -2.53 10.35 -2.49
N GLN A 12 -1.47 9.55 -2.42
CA GLN A 12 -1.45 8.19 -2.95
C GLN A 12 -2.36 7.24 -2.15
N TRP A 13 -2.36 7.33 -0.82
CA TRP A 13 -3.29 6.60 0.05
C TRP A 13 -4.75 6.96 -0.19
N THR A 14 -5.04 8.22 -0.54
CA THR A 14 -6.41 8.66 -0.80
C THR A 14 -6.88 8.27 -2.20
N SER A 15 -5.98 8.31 -3.19
CA SER A 15 -6.31 8.08 -4.60
C SER A 15 -6.34 6.60 -4.97
N GLU A 16 -5.45 5.79 -4.38
CA GLU A 16 -5.26 4.37 -4.70
C GLU A 16 -5.06 3.54 -3.42
N PRO A 17 -6.04 3.52 -2.50
CA PRO A 17 -5.92 2.81 -1.21
C PRO A 17 -5.72 1.30 -1.39
N GLU A 18 -6.28 0.70 -2.45
CA GLU A 18 -6.14 -0.73 -2.76
C GLU A 18 -4.70 -1.19 -2.95
N ARG A 19 -3.81 -0.30 -3.42
CA ARG A 19 -2.38 -0.63 -3.59
C ARG A 19 -1.63 -0.82 -2.27
N PHE A 20 -2.17 -0.26 -1.19
CA PHE A 20 -1.61 -0.36 0.16
C PHE A 20 -2.44 -1.27 1.05
N LYS A 21 -3.56 -1.79 0.54
CA LYS A 21 -4.32 -2.82 1.22
C LYS A 21 -3.49 -4.09 1.19
N VAL A 22 -3.07 -4.54 2.36
CA VAL A 22 -2.34 -5.80 2.48
C VAL A 22 -3.26 -6.93 2.04
N ASP A 23 -2.91 -7.62 0.96
CA ASP A 23 -3.60 -8.84 0.57
C ASP A 23 -3.35 -9.90 1.67
N PRO A 24 -4.40 -10.43 2.32
CA PRO A 24 -4.25 -11.46 3.34
C PRO A 24 -3.45 -12.68 2.86
N ILE A 25 -3.44 -12.97 1.56
CA ILE A 25 -2.64 -14.06 0.96
C ILE A 25 -1.13 -13.83 1.17
N HIS A 26 -0.68 -12.57 1.24
CA HIS A 26 0.72 -12.23 1.53
C HIS A 26 1.06 -12.25 3.03
N LEU A 27 0.06 -12.16 3.91
CA LEU A 27 0.26 -12.26 5.37
C LEU A 27 0.32 -13.70 5.85
N MET A 28 -0.40 -14.58 5.16
CA MET A 28 -0.34 -16.01 5.37
C MET A 28 0.31 -16.64 4.14
N PRO A 29 1.66 -16.59 4.00
CA PRO A 29 2.30 -17.51 3.08
C PRO A 29 1.81 -18.89 3.50
N GLY A 30 1.06 -19.56 2.62
CA GLY A 30 0.43 -20.83 2.95
C GLY A 30 1.46 -21.83 3.48
N LEU A 31 0.99 -22.94 4.05
CA LEU A 31 1.88 -24.01 4.48
C LEU A 31 2.71 -24.46 3.26
N ASN A 32 4.02 -24.19 3.27
CA ASN A 32 4.94 -24.73 2.28
C ASN A 32 5.00 -26.25 2.52
N SER A 33 4.19 -27.02 1.81
CA SER A 33 4.33 -28.48 1.76
C SER A 33 5.42 -28.86 0.79
#